data_AF-A0ABD0QS47-F1
#
_entry.id   AF-A0ABD0QS47-F1
#
_cell.length_a   1.000
_cell.length_b   1.000
_cell.length_c   1.000
_cell.angle_alpha   90.00
_cell.angle_beta   90.00
_cell.angle_gamma   90.00
#
_symmetry.space_group_name_H-M   'P 1'
#
loop_
_entity.id
_entity.type
_entity.pdbx_description
1 polymer ?
#
loop_
_entity_poly.entity_id
_entity_poly.type
_entity_poly.pdbx_seq_one_letter_code
_entity_poly.pdbx_strand_id
1 'polypeptide(L)' 'IYLRQQDKTASLNPNVRVAKMSLIDLAGSERASATNAKGARLREGANINRSLLALGNVINTLANPK' A
#
# COMPACT_ATOMS: atom_id res chain seq x y z
N ILE A 1 -6.88 -10.80 -0.17
CA ILE A 1 -7.07 -12.15 -0.78
C ILE A 1 -5.92 -13.03 -0.33
N TYR A 2 -6.22 -14.16 0.31
CA TYR A 2 -5.22 -15.12 0.77
C TYR A 2 -5.33 -16.39 -0.07
N LEU A 3 -4.21 -16.84 -0.63
CA LEU A 3 -4.13 -18.05 -1.43
C LEU A 3 -3.19 -19.03 -0.74
N ARG A 4 -3.61 -20.28 -0.64
CA ARG A 4 -2.79 -21.39 -0.16
C ARG A 4 -2.78 -22.47 -1.22
N GLN A 5 -1.61 -22.75 -1.78
CA GLN A 5 -1.41 -23.80 -2.77
C GLN A 5 -0.57 -24.91 -2.15
N GLN A 6 -0.95 -26.15 -2.42
CA GLN A 6 -0.21 -27.35 -2.05
C GLN A 6 -0.09 -28.24 -3.28
N ASP A 7 1.13 -28.68 -3.59
CA ASP A 7 1.38 -29.50 -4.77
C ASP A 7 0.81 -30.92 -4.57
N LYS A 8 0.26 -31.52 -5.63
CA LYS A 8 -0.39 -32.84 -5.55
C LYS A 8 0.58 -33.99 -5.26
N THR A 9 1.88 -33.79 -5.44
CA THR A 9 2.96 -34.72 -5.09
C THR A 9 3.42 -34.59 -3.63
N ALA A 10 2.65 -33.87 -2.79
CA ALA A 10 2.97 -33.54 -1.40
C ALA A 10 3.21 -34.74 -0.48
N SER A 11 2.92 -35.97 -0.91
CA SER A 11 3.27 -37.20 -0.16
C SER A 11 4.78 -37.41 -0.02
N LEU A 12 5.61 -36.79 -0.85
CA LEU A 12 7.08 -36.89 -0.78
C LEU A 12 7.76 -35.60 -0.28
N ASN A 13 7.12 -34.44 -0.45
CA ASN A 13 7.63 -33.18 0.06
C ASN A 13 6.47 -32.17 0.23
N PRO A 14 6.03 -31.85 1.46
CA PRO A 14 4.87 -30.99 1.70
C PRO A 14 5.21 -29.51 1.49
N ASN A 15 5.49 -29.13 0.25
CA ASN A 15 5.66 -27.72 -0.12
C ASN A 15 4.30 -27.04 -0.16
N VAL A 16 4.06 -26.18 0.83
CA VAL A 16 2.88 -25.32 0.90
C VAL A 16 3.33 -23.89 0.57
N ARG A 17 2.72 -23.30 -0.47
CA ARG A 17 2.91 -21.90 -0.82
C ARG A 17 1.73 -21.09 -0.30
N VAL A 18 2.01 -20.03 0.43
CA VAL A 18 0.99 -19.08 0.89
C VAL A 18 1.30 -17.72 0.29
N ALA A 19 0.30 -17.09 -0.33
CA ALA A 19 0.38 -15.74 -0.87
C ALA A 19 -0.74 -14.88 -0.30
N LYS A 20 -0.44 -13.61 -0.07
CA LYS A 20 -1.43 -12.58 0.27
C LYS A 20 -1.39 -11.51 -0.82
N MET A 21 -2.51 -11.34 -1.51
CA MET A 21 -2.74 -10.22 -2.40
C MET A 21 -3.60 -9.18 -1.69
N SER A 22 -3.08 -7.95 -1.59
CA SER A 22 -3.80 -6.80 -1.06
C SER A 22 -4.14 -5.88 -2.24
N LEU A 23 -5.43 -5.72 -2.53
CA LEU A 23 -5.92 -4.75 -3.51
C LEU A 23 -6.27 -3.48 -2.73
N ILE A 24 -5.49 -2.42 -2.93
CA ILE A 24 -5.58 -1.18 -2.15
C ILE A 24 -5.92 -0.04 -3.11
N ASP A 25 -7.03 0.64 -2.85
CA ASP A 25 -7.40 1.90 -3.49
C ASP A 25 -7.08 3.05 -2.54
N LEU A 26 -6.52 4.14 -3.07
CA LEU A 26 -6.05 5.28 -2.29
C LEU A 26 -6.70 6.57 -2.77
N ALA A 27 -6.97 7.48 -1.82
CA ALA A 27 -7.37 8.84 -2.15
C ALA A 27 -6.25 9.59 -2.89
N GLY A 28 -6.63 10.60 -3.67
CA GLY A 28 -5.68 11.46 -4.38
C GLY A 28 -4.94 12.42 -3.45
N SER A 29 -3.70 12.77 -3.82
CA SER A 29 -2.96 13.86 -3.19
C SER A 29 -3.48 15.20 -3.69
N GLU A 30 -3.87 16.09 -2.78
CA GLU A 30 -4.35 17.43 -3.09
C GLU A 30 -3.44 18.53 -2.53
N ARG A 31 -3.32 19.64 -3.26
CA ARG A 31 -2.64 20.83 -2.74
C ARG A 31 -3.62 21.63 -1.91
N ALA A 32 -3.39 21.75 -0.59
CA ALA A 32 -4.27 22.49 0.30
C ALA A 32 -4.58 23.92 -0.18
N SER A 33 -3.60 24.63 -0.75
CA SER A 33 -3.77 25.99 -1.28
C SER A 33 -4.64 26.09 -2.54
N ALA A 34 -4.75 25.00 -3.32
CA ALA A 34 -5.65 24.94 -4.46
C ALA A 34 -7.08 24.57 -4.05
N THR A 35 -7.29 24.28 -2.76
CA THR A 35 -8.61 24.00 -2.18
C THR A 35 -9.03 25.14 -1.27
N ASN A 36 -10.33 25.32 -1.08
CA ASN A 36 -10.86 26.16 -0.01
C ASN A 36 -11.18 25.34 1.25
N ALA A 37 -10.50 24.20 1.44
CA ALA A 37 -10.73 23.31 2.57
C ALA A 37 -10.32 23.98 3.89
N LYS A 38 -11.18 23.86 4.91
CA LYS A 38 -10.96 24.46 6.24
C LYS A 38 -11.31 23.45 7.33
N GLY A 39 -10.85 23.73 8.55
CA GLY A 39 -11.19 22.96 9.75
C GLY A 39 -10.92 21.46 9.56
N ALA A 40 -11.95 20.64 9.75
CA ALA A 40 -11.84 19.19 9.62
C ALA A 40 -11.35 18.72 8.24
N ARG A 41 -11.86 19.32 7.15
CA ARG A 41 -11.48 18.91 5.78
C ARG A 41 -10.03 19.20 5.47
N LEU A 42 -9.49 20.31 5.99
CA LEU A 42 -8.06 20.62 5.86
C LEU A 42 -7.18 19.61 6.62
N ARG A 43 -7.61 19.20 7.82
CA ARG A 43 -6.91 18.19 8.61
C ARG A 43 -6.93 16.82 7.93
N GLU A 44 -8.06 16.46 7.32
CA GLU A 44 -8.20 15.24 6.53
C GLU A 44 -7.20 15.21 5.36
N GLY A 45 -7.20 16.25 4.51
CA GLY A 45 -6.27 16.35 3.39
C GLY A 45 -4.80 16.37 3.79
N ALA A 46 -4.47 17.05 4.90
CA ALA A 46 -3.12 17.02 5.46
C ALA A 46 -2.68 15.59 5.85
N ASN A 47 -3.59 14.78 6.41
CA ASN A 47 -3.30 13.40 6.77
C ASN A 47 -3.19 12.49 5.53
N ILE A 48 -4.03 12.69 4.51
CA ILE A 48 -3.94 11.99 3.22
C ILE A 48 -2.54 12.22 2.62
N ASN A 49 -2.15 13.49 2.45
CA ASN A 49 -0.85 13.86 1.92
C ASN A 49 0.32 13.30 2.75
N ARG A 50 0.21 13.32 4.09
CA ARG A 50 1.22 12.75 4.96
C ARG A 50 1.43 11.25 4.70
N SER A 51 0.35 10.49 4.56
CA SER A 51 0.42 9.05 4.30
C SER A 51 0.97 8.73 2.91
N LEU A 52 0.56 9.49 1.88
CA LEU A 52 1.05 9.33 0.51
C LEU A 52 2.52 9.72 0.36
N LEU A 53 2.98 10.75 1.07
CA LEU A 53 4.39 11.12 1.12
C LEU A 53 5.23 10.02 1.77
N ALA A 54 4.76 9.46 2.89
CA ALA A 54 5.44 8.34 3.54
C ALA A 54 5.55 7.12 2.60
N LEU A 55 4.47 6.80 1.87
CA LEU A 55 4.48 5.75 0.86
C LEU A 55 5.51 6.03 -0.25
N GLY A 56 5.52 7.25 -0.80
CA GLY A 56 6.50 7.66 -1.81
C GLY A 56 7.95 7.54 -1.33
N ASN A 57 8.23 7.93 -0.09
CA ASN A 57 9.56 7.80 0.51
C ASN A 57 10.02 6.33 0.61
N VAL A 58 9.12 5.43 1.01
CA VAL A 58 9.42 3.99 1.09
C VAL A 58 9.67 3.41 -0.30
N ILE A 59 8.82 3.74 -1.28
CA ILE A 59 8.99 3.29 -2.67
C ILE A 59 10.32 3.76 -3.23
N ASN A 60 10.65 5.06 -3.07
CA ASN A 60 11.92 5.61 -3.53
C ASN A 60 13.12 4.91 -2.88
N THR A 61 13.03 4.63 -1.57
CA THR A 61 14.07 3.89 -0.86
C THR A 61 14.26 2.48 -1.39
N LEU A 62 13.17 1.77 -1.73
CA LEU A 62 13.21 0.43 -2.29
C LEU A 62 13.67 0.40 -3.75
N ALA A 63 13.36 1.45 -4.52
CA ALA A 63 13.70 1.57 -5.93
C ALA A 63 15.16 1.96 -6.15
N ASN A 64 15.82 2.53 -5.15
CA ASN A 64 17.25 2.84 -5.22
C ASN A 64 18.08 1.54 -5.17
N PRO A 65 18.78 1.18 -6.25
CA PRO A 65 19.76 0.10 -6.19
C PRO A 65 20.94 0.55 -5.33
N LYS A 66 21.45 -0.35 -4.49
CA LYS A 66 22.77 -0.16 -3.86
C LYS A 66 23.87 -0.24 -4.91
#